data_AF-A0A853LUP0-F1
#
_entry.id   AF-A0A853LUP0-F1
#
_cell.length_a   1.000
_cell.length_b   1.000
_cell.length_c   1.000
_cell.angle_alpha   90.00
_cell.angle_beta   90.00
_cell.angle_gamma   90.00
#
_symmetry.space_group_name_H-M   'P 1'
#
loop_
_entity.id
_entity.type
_entity.pdbx_description
1 polymer ?
#
loop_
_entity_poly.entity_id
_entity_poly.type
_entity_poly.pdbx_seq_one_letter_code
_entity_poly.pdbx_strand_id
1 'polypeptide(L)'
;ALVELWQPDGAGGVPRQAGSLRRDHTVFTGWGRCATDADGGYSFTTLAPGSATAGRPPFFALTVFARGLLNRLFTRAYLPGTEPHADPLLAAVDAARRSTLFCVAESGGAAYRFDIHLQGPAETVFLAYSEGAR
;
A
#
# COMPACT_ATOMS: atom_id res chain seq x y z
N ALA A 1 4.54 14.39 6.18
CA ALA A 1 4.73 12.97 6.54
C ALA A 1 5.71 12.34 5.55
N LEU A 2 6.13 11.10 5.77
CA LEU A 2 6.92 10.30 4.84
C LEU A 2 6.18 8.98 4.62
N VAL A 3 6.01 8.60 3.37
CA VAL A 3 5.35 7.35 2.98
C VAL A 3 6.38 6.46 2.29
N GLU A 4 6.42 5.20 2.69
CA GLU A 4 7.15 4.16 2.00
C GLU A 4 6.18 3.15 1.41
N LEU A 5 6.52 2.63 0.24
CA LEU A 5 5.73 1.67 -0.53
C LEU A 5 6.56 0.43 -0.83
N TRP A 6 5.96 -0.75 -0.64
CA TRP A 6 6.48 -2.05 -1.08
C TRP A 6 5.42 -2.80 -1.88
N GLN A 7 5.83 -3.54 -2.89
CA GLN A 7 4.93 -4.33 -3.72
C GLN A 7 5.61 -5.50 -4.44
N PRO A 8 4.85 -6.53 -4.84
CA PRO A 8 5.29 -7.44 -5.89
C PRO A 8 5.33 -6.77 -7.27
N ASP A 9 5.92 -7.44 -8.24
CA ASP A 9 5.79 -7.11 -9.66
C ASP A 9 4.36 -7.39 -10.18
N GLY A 10 4.10 -7.07 -11.46
CA GLY A 10 2.80 -7.27 -12.09
C GLY A 10 2.33 -8.74 -12.20
N ALA A 11 3.24 -9.70 -12.05
CA ALA A 11 2.92 -11.12 -12.01
C ALA A 11 2.74 -11.67 -10.58
N GLY A 12 2.95 -10.83 -9.54
CA GLY A 12 2.87 -11.22 -8.14
C GLY A 12 4.20 -11.69 -7.54
N GLY A 13 5.30 -11.64 -8.30
CA GLY A 13 6.63 -11.98 -7.83
C GLY A 13 7.16 -10.93 -6.85
N VAL A 14 7.56 -11.33 -5.65
CA VAL A 14 8.16 -10.42 -4.65
C VAL A 14 9.64 -10.19 -5.02
N PRO A 15 10.06 -8.95 -5.34
CA PRO A 15 11.44 -8.68 -5.70
C PRO A 15 12.40 -9.02 -4.55
N ARG A 16 13.53 -9.63 -4.90
CA ARG A 16 14.61 -9.95 -3.96
C ARG A 16 15.81 -9.01 -4.09
N GLN A 17 15.82 -8.18 -5.12
CA GLN A 17 16.91 -7.26 -5.38
C GLN A 17 16.80 -6.02 -4.49
N ALA A 18 17.93 -5.63 -3.89
CA ALA A 18 17.98 -4.43 -3.09
C ALA A 18 17.77 -3.18 -3.96
N GLY A 19 17.10 -2.17 -3.37
CA GLY A 19 17.05 -0.83 -3.96
C GLY A 19 18.45 -0.25 -4.14
N SER A 20 18.64 0.56 -5.19
CA SER A 20 19.87 1.32 -5.43
C SER A 20 19.53 2.80 -5.60
N LEU A 21 20.41 3.68 -5.09
CA LEU A 21 20.36 5.12 -5.38
C LEU A 21 20.58 5.38 -6.88
N ARG A 22 21.39 4.55 -7.55
CA ARG A 22 21.60 4.56 -9.00
C ARG A 22 20.75 3.45 -9.60
N ARG A 23 19.56 3.79 -10.08
CA ARG A 23 18.66 2.84 -10.77
C ARG A 23 19.20 2.59 -12.17
N ASP A 24 19.31 1.34 -12.58
CA ASP A 24 19.71 0.92 -13.93
C ASP A 24 18.53 0.88 -14.92
N HIS A 25 17.40 1.48 -14.53
CA HIS A 25 16.12 1.57 -15.26
C HIS A 25 15.48 0.23 -15.70
N THR A 26 16.13 -0.90 -15.44
CA THR A 26 15.71 -2.23 -15.91
C THR A 26 15.31 -3.14 -14.76
N VAL A 27 15.92 -2.95 -13.59
CA VAL A 27 15.59 -3.74 -12.39
C VAL A 27 14.37 -3.18 -11.68
N PHE A 28 13.35 -4.03 -11.53
CA PHE A 28 12.22 -3.76 -10.65
C PHE A 28 12.54 -4.20 -9.21
N THR A 29 12.47 -3.27 -8.27
CA THR A 29 12.78 -3.51 -6.84
C THR A 29 11.53 -3.52 -5.96
N GLY A 30 10.38 -3.10 -6.49
CA GLY A 30 9.12 -3.05 -5.75
C GLY A 30 9.11 -2.08 -4.58
N TRP A 31 10.05 -1.14 -4.48
CA TRP A 31 10.17 -0.21 -3.35
C TRP A 31 10.25 1.26 -3.76
N GLY A 32 9.61 2.11 -2.96
CA GLY A 32 9.68 3.57 -3.08
C GLY A 32 9.50 4.28 -1.74
N ARG A 33 10.01 5.52 -1.65
CA ARG A 33 9.80 6.42 -0.53
C ARG A 33 9.52 7.83 -1.05
N CYS A 34 8.52 8.50 -0.49
CA CYS A 34 8.05 9.81 -0.91
C CYS A 34 7.69 10.65 0.32
N ALA A 35 8.21 11.88 0.39
CA ALA A 35 7.78 12.85 1.39
C ALA A 35 6.49 13.51 0.90
N THR A 36 5.57 13.81 1.82
CA THR A 36 4.39 14.59 1.44
C THR A 36 4.77 16.04 1.21
N ASP A 37 4.08 16.72 0.30
CA ASP A 37 4.15 18.16 0.13
C ASP A 37 3.45 18.92 1.28
N ALA A 38 3.33 20.25 1.13
CA ALA A 38 2.71 21.14 2.12
C ALA A 38 1.19 20.92 2.27
N ASP A 39 0.53 20.44 1.22
CA ASP A 39 -0.91 20.16 1.19
C ASP A 39 -1.22 18.70 1.59
N GLY A 40 -0.18 17.90 1.87
CA GLY A 40 -0.29 16.49 2.24
C GLY A 40 -0.30 15.53 1.06
N GLY A 41 -0.12 16.03 -0.17
CA GLY A 41 -0.03 15.23 -1.37
C GLY A 41 1.23 14.37 -1.42
N TYR A 42 1.14 13.19 -2.04
CA TYR A 42 2.26 12.31 -2.32
C TYR A 42 1.98 11.51 -3.60
N SER A 43 3.03 11.05 -4.28
CA SER A 43 2.87 10.24 -5.48
C SER A 43 3.99 9.22 -5.65
N PHE A 44 3.66 8.13 -6.35
CA PHE A 44 4.58 7.09 -6.79
C PHE A 44 4.26 6.75 -8.24
N THR A 45 5.29 6.50 -9.05
CA THR A 45 5.14 5.91 -10.39
C THR A 45 5.71 4.51 -10.35
N THR A 46 4.86 3.52 -10.60
CA THR A 46 5.18 2.09 -10.48
C THR A 46 4.28 1.26 -11.38
N LEU A 47 4.56 -0.04 -11.49
CA LEU A 47 3.66 -1.01 -12.12
C LEU A 47 2.51 -1.35 -11.19
N ALA A 48 1.32 -1.61 -11.73
CA ALA A 48 0.24 -2.22 -10.96
C ALA A 48 0.70 -3.60 -10.44
N PRO A 49 0.61 -3.89 -9.14
CA PRO A 49 1.07 -5.15 -8.58
C PRO A 49 0.15 -6.29 -9.00
N GLY A 50 0.75 -7.43 -9.26
CA GLY A 50 0.05 -8.71 -9.33
C GLY A 50 -0.25 -9.25 -7.93
N SER A 51 -1.04 -10.32 -7.89
CA SER A 51 -1.37 -10.99 -6.63
C SER A 51 -0.18 -11.78 -6.10
N ALA A 52 0.36 -11.39 -4.93
CA ALA A 52 1.46 -12.11 -4.28
C ALA A 52 1.07 -13.50 -3.76
N THR A 53 -0.22 -13.79 -3.63
CA THR A 53 -0.74 -15.10 -3.22
C THR A 53 -1.95 -15.40 -4.08
N ALA A 54 -1.86 -16.43 -4.92
CA ALA A 54 -2.89 -16.76 -5.90
C ALA A 54 -4.31 -16.70 -5.30
N GLY A 55 -5.20 -15.99 -5.99
CA GLY A 55 -6.59 -15.78 -5.56
C GLY A 55 -6.80 -14.62 -4.59
N ARG A 56 -5.75 -13.98 -4.05
CA ARG A 56 -5.90 -12.81 -3.16
C ARG A 56 -5.87 -11.49 -3.93
N PRO A 57 -6.61 -10.46 -3.48
CA PRO A 57 -6.51 -9.10 -4.00
C PRO A 57 -5.06 -8.55 -4.02
N PRO A 58 -4.59 -7.98 -5.14
CA PRO A 58 -3.33 -7.23 -5.17
C PRO A 58 -3.42 -5.93 -4.37
N PHE A 59 -2.30 -5.54 -3.77
CA PHE A 59 -2.20 -4.31 -2.97
C PHE A 59 -0.79 -3.73 -2.99
N PHE A 60 -0.69 -2.45 -2.64
CA PHE A 60 0.55 -1.80 -2.22
C PHE A 60 0.66 -1.87 -0.70
N ALA A 61 1.79 -2.33 -0.16
CA ALA A 61 2.05 -2.27 1.27
C ALA A 61 2.65 -0.90 1.60
N LEU A 62 2.07 -0.20 2.57
CA LEU A 62 2.48 1.17 2.90
C LEU A 62 2.98 1.25 4.34
N THR A 63 4.03 2.04 4.55
CA THR A 63 4.48 2.47 5.87
C THR A 63 4.44 3.98 5.95
N VAL A 64 3.86 4.52 7.03
CA VAL A 64 3.65 5.95 7.22
C VAL A 64 4.42 6.43 8.44
N PHE A 65 5.22 7.47 8.26
CA PHE A 65 5.90 8.21 9.31
C PHE A 65 5.36 9.63 9.34
N ALA A 66 4.97 10.10 10.51
CA ALA A 66 4.45 11.45 10.70
C ALA A 66 4.86 12.00 12.06
N ARG A 67 4.89 13.33 12.17
CA ARG A 67 5.16 14.00 13.44
C ARG A 67 4.08 13.63 14.45
N GLY A 68 4.49 13.31 15.69
CA GLY A 68 3.57 12.90 16.76
C GLY A 68 3.24 11.41 16.78
N LEU A 69 3.63 10.64 15.76
CA LEU A 69 3.59 9.17 15.83
C LEU A 69 4.80 8.66 16.62
N LEU A 70 4.53 7.90 17.69
CA LEU A 70 5.59 7.21 18.46
C LEU A 70 6.18 6.03 17.69
N ASN A 71 5.37 5.39 16.84
CA ASN A 71 5.76 4.29 15.98
C ASN A 71 5.24 4.51 14.56
N ARG A 72 5.95 3.98 13.57
CA ARG A 72 5.47 3.95 12.18
C ARG A 72 4.19 3.14 12.08
N LEU A 73 3.29 3.57 11.22
CA LEU A 73 2.03 2.86 10.95
C LEU A 73 2.16 2.07 9.67
N PHE A 74 1.55 0.89 9.64
CA PHE A 74 1.49 0.06 8.44
C PHE A 74 0.07 -0.03 7.92
N THR A 75 -0.11 -0.04 6.61
CA THR A 75 -1.41 -0.32 6.00
C THR A 75 -1.22 -1.00 4.64
N ARG A 76 -2.33 -1.35 3.98
CA ARG A 76 -2.37 -1.88 2.63
C ARG A 76 -3.35 -1.06 1.80
N ALA A 77 -2.94 -0.69 0.59
CA ALA A 77 -3.78 -0.02 -0.39
C ALA A 77 -4.13 -1.03 -1.51
N TYR A 78 -5.31 -1.63 -1.41
CA TYR A 78 -5.80 -2.65 -2.35
C TYR A 78 -6.28 -2.01 -3.65
N LEU A 79 -6.05 -2.71 -4.76
CA LEU A 79 -6.57 -2.27 -6.06
C LEU A 79 -8.10 -2.45 -6.10
N PRO A 80 -8.82 -1.53 -6.76
CA PRO A 80 -10.28 -1.57 -6.86
C PRO A 80 -10.76 -2.78 -7.69
N GLY A 81 -12.02 -3.16 -7.49
CA GLY A 81 -12.67 -4.23 -8.26
C GLY A 81 -12.26 -5.65 -7.85
N THR A 82 -11.63 -5.80 -6.69
CA THR A 82 -11.18 -7.10 -6.15
C THR A 82 -12.15 -7.61 -5.08
N GLU A 83 -12.25 -8.93 -4.95
CA GLU A 83 -13.16 -9.58 -3.99
C GLU A 83 -12.57 -9.52 -2.57
N PRO A 84 -13.19 -8.80 -1.60
CA PRO A 84 -12.59 -8.59 -0.27
C PRO A 84 -12.50 -9.84 0.61
N HIS A 85 -13.40 -10.80 0.45
CA HIS A 85 -13.47 -12.03 1.24
C HIS A 85 -12.39 -13.05 0.85
N ALA A 86 -11.70 -12.85 -0.28
CA ALA A 86 -10.59 -13.70 -0.69
C ALA A 86 -9.29 -13.46 0.10
N ASP A 87 -9.15 -12.33 0.82
CA ASP A 87 -8.06 -12.10 1.78
C ASP A 87 -8.59 -12.18 3.23
N PRO A 88 -8.07 -13.10 4.08
CA PRO A 88 -8.46 -13.20 5.48
C PRO A 88 -8.31 -11.89 6.27
N LEU A 89 -7.33 -11.05 5.94
CA LEU A 89 -7.15 -9.75 6.57
C LEU A 89 -8.32 -8.82 6.23
N LEU A 90 -8.68 -8.71 4.95
CA LEU A 90 -9.80 -7.86 4.54
C LEU A 90 -11.13 -8.38 5.08
N ALA A 91 -11.32 -9.70 5.10
CA ALA A 91 -12.49 -10.34 5.68
C ALA A 91 -12.66 -10.01 7.18
N ALA A 92 -11.56 -9.92 7.92
CA ALA A 92 -11.56 -9.62 9.36
C ALA A 92 -11.80 -8.13 9.70
N VAL A 93 -11.56 -7.21 8.75
CA VAL A 93 -11.87 -5.79 8.95
C VAL A 93 -13.39 -5.60 8.95
N ASP A 94 -13.89 -4.75 9.85
CA ASP A 94 -15.29 -4.32 9.86
C ASP A 94 -15.70 -3.77 8.48
N ALA A 95 -16.82 -4.25 7.95
CA ALA A 95 -17.34 -3.88 6.64
C ALA A 95 -17.42 -2.35 6.46
N ALA A 96 -17.79 -1.61 7.51
CA ALA A 96 -17.89 -0.16 7.47
C ALA A 96 -16.55 0.55 7.24
N ARG A 97 -15.42 -0.10 7.57
CA ARG A 97 -14.07 0.46 7.46
C ARG A 97 -13.27 -0.07 6.27
N ARG A 98 -13.70 -1.18 5.65
CA ARG A 98 -12.96 -1.82 4.53
C ARG A 98 -12.67 -0.87 3.38
N SER A 99 -13.59 0.05 3.07
CA SER A 99 -13.42 1.04 2.00
C SER A 99 -12.17 1.91 2.19
N THR A 100 -11.73 2.14 3.42
CA THR A 100 -10.51 2.93 3.73
C THR A 100 -9.20 2.25 3.31
N LEU A 101 -9.27 0.97 2.89
CA LEU A 101 -8.13 0.19 2.41
C LEU A 101 -8.10 0.08 0.88
N PHE A 102 -9.10 0.58 0.16
CA PHE A 102 -9.15 0.49 -1.30
C PHE A 102 -8.70 1.78 -1.97
N CYS A 103 -7.91 1.63 -3.01
CA CYS A 103 -7.64 2.70 -3.95
C CYS A 103 -8.89 3.06 -4.76
N VAL A 104 -9.02 4.33 -5.12
CA VAL A 104 -9.99 4.80 -6.12
C VAL A 104 -9.29 4.81 -7.48
N ALA A 105 -9.87 4.14 -8.47
CA ALA A 105 -9.37 4.21 -9.84
C ALA A 105 -9.58 5.61 -10.42
N GLU A 106 -8.53 6.17 -11.02
CA GLU A 106 -8.56 7.44 -11.72
C GLU A 106 -8.06 7.24 -13.16
N SER A 107 -8.28 8.23 -14.02
CA SER A 107 -7.77 8.22 -15.41
C SER A 107 -8.14 6.95 -16.19
N GLY A 108 -9.38 6.47 -16.03
CA GLY A 108 -9.86 5.24 -16.68
C GLY A 108 -9.15 3.96 -16.23
N GLY A 109 -8.52 3.94 -15.05
CA GLY A 109 -7.79 2.80 -14.50
C GLY A 109 -6.28 2.86 -14.72
N ALA A 110 -5.76 3.92 -15.34
CA ALA A 110 -4.32 4.14 -15.50
C ALA A 110 -3.66 4.73 -14.24
N ALA A 111 -4.45 5.25 -13.30
CA ALA A 111 -3.97 5.82 -12.05
C ALA A 111 -4.84 5.38 -10.87
N TYR A 112 -4.29 5.52 -9.66
CA TYR A 112 -4.97 5.18 -8.42
C TYR A 112 -4.75 6.28 -7.39
N ARG A 113 -5.84 6.69 -6.71
CA ARG A 113 -5.76 7.55 -5.53
C ARG A 113 -5.97 6.72 -4.27
N PHE A 114 -5.14 6.96 -3.26
CA PHE A 114 -5.27 6.36 -1.94
C PHE A 114 -5.07 7.42 -0.86
N ASP A 115 -6.15 7.77 -0.18
CA ASP A 115 -6.15 8.79 0.86
C ASP A 115 -5.83 8.15 2.22
N ILE A 116 -4.82 8.68 2.93
CA ILE A 116 -4.39 8.18 4.24
C ILE A 116 -4.89 9.13 5.31
N HIS A 117 -5.86 8.68 6.10
CA HIS A 117 -6.39 9.42 7.24
C HIS A 117 -5.79 8.86 8.53
N LEU A 118 -5.00 9.66 9.23
CA LEU A 118 -4.34 9.23 10.47
C LEU A 118 -5.30 9.12 11.67
N GLN A 119 -6.40 9.88 11.65
CA GLN A 119 -7.43 9.94 12.70
C GLN A 119 -8.77 10.42 12.13
N GLY A 120 -9.85 10.25 12.89
CA GLY A 120 -11.20 10.73 12.56
C GLY A 120 -12.13 9.66 11.99
N PRO A 121 -13.36 10.02 11.57
CA PRO A 121 -14.36 9.03 11.11
C PRO A 121 -13.93 8.22 9.88
N ALA A 122 -13.03 8.77 9.06
CA ALA A 122 -12.48 8.12 7.88
C ALA A 122 -11.08 7.51 8.12
N GLU A 123 -10.66 7.35 9.39
CA GLU A 123 -9.34 6.82 9.75
C GLU A 123 -9.04 5.51 9.00
N THR A 124 -7.93 5.53 8.26
CA THR A 124 -7.41 4.38 7.54
C THR A 124 -7.15 3.23 8.51
N VAL A 125 -7.55 2.02 8.14
CA VAL A 125 -7.21 0.85 8.94
C VAL A 125 -5.69 0.63 8.92
N PHE A 126 -5.08 0.66 10.10
CA PHE A 126 -3.66 0.35 10.28
C PHE A 126 -3.46 -1.06 10.85
N LEU A 127 -2.37 -1.68 10.46
CA LEU A 127 -2.04 -3.07 10.74
C LEU A 127 -0.94 -3.15 11.80
N ALA A 128 -1.14 -4.04 12.77
CA ALA A 128 -0.11 -4.43 13.73
C ALA A 128 0.52 -5.74 13.27
N TYR A 129 1.84 -5.77 13.17
CA TYR A 129 2.61 -7.00 12.99
C TYR A 129 3.29 -7.33 14.32
N SER A 130 2.84 -8.38 14.99
CA SER A 130 3.54 -8.91 16.17
C SER A 130 4.71 -9.77 15.71
N GLU A 131 5.84 -9.68 16.41
CA GLU A 131 7.07 -10.43 16.08
C GLU A 131 6.94 -11.97 16.20
N GLY A 132 5.76 -12.49 16.59
CA GLY A 132 5.55 -13.92 16.86
C GLY A 132 4.93 -14.74 15.71
N ALA A 133 4.51 -14.11 14.61
CA ALA A 133 3.97 -14.83 13.45
C ALA A 133 5.08 -15.09 12.43
N ARG A 134 5.84 -16.17 12.65
CA ARG A 134 6.85 -16.66 11.71
C ARG A 134 6.46 -18.05 11.22
#